data_AF-R7K8C1-F1
#
_entry.id   AF-R7K8C1-F1
#
_cell.length_a   1.000
_cell.length_b   1.000
_cell.length_c   1.000
_cell.angle_alpha   90.00
_cell.angle_beta   90.00
_cell.angle_gamma   90.00
#
_symmetry.space_group_name_H-M   'P 1'
#
loop_
_entity.id
_entity.type
_entity.pdbx_description
1 polymer ?
#
loop_
_entity_poly.entity_id
_entity_poly.type
_entity_poly.pdbx_seq_one_letter_code
_entity_poly.pdbx_strand_id
1 'polypeptide(L)'
;MSFVKKQIFPIIKMVLLAVLFTLVFVLIFAMITRWASLDNKVVVPVTYVLKVLSILLACLIAFKRGDNGLIKGLVGGLLYFFISYLLFAALNNFLDAKFNFIDLICLTVSGGIGGVIAVNLFKPKQEKYS
;
A
#
# COMPACT_ATOMS: atom_id res chain seq x y z
N MET A 1 -16.41 13.46 19.44
CA MET A 1 -15.36 12.47 19.12
C MET A 1 -15.70 11.53 17.92
N SER A 2 -16.82 11.69 17.21
CA SER A 2 -17.29 10.75 16.16
C SER A 2 -16.71 10.97 14.75
N PHE A 3 -16.22 12.17 14.43
CA PHE A 3 -15.76 12.50 13.07
C PHE A 3 -14.37 11.93 12.75
N VAL A 4 -13.47 11.97 13.73
CA VAL A 4 -12.08 11.51 13.60
C VAL A 4 -12.00 10.00 13.38
N LYS A 5 -12.77 9.20 14.15
CA LYS A 5 -12.83 7.74 13.96
C LYS A 5 -13.30 7.36 12.56
N LYS A 6 -14.25 8.11 11.99
CA LYS A 6 -14.80 7.86 10.65
C LYS A 6 -13.77 8.10 9.54
N GLN A 7 -12.78 8.96 9.77
CA GLN A 7 -11.71 9.28 8.82
C GLN A 7 -10.47 8.38 9.00
N ILE A 8 -10.13 8.03 10.24
CA ILE A 8 -8.95 7.22 10.58
C ILE A 8 -9.17 5.73 10.31
N PHE A 9 -10.36 5.21 10.60
CA PHE A 9 -10.64 3.78 10.46
C PHE A 9 -10.38 3.23 9.04
N PRO A 10 -10.76 3.93 7.96
CA PRO A 10 -10.40 3.52 6.60
C PRO A 10 -8.89 3.48 6.35
N ILE A 11 -8.11 4.40 6.93
CA ILE A 11 -6.65 4.47 6.75
C ILE A 11 -6.00 3.26 7.42
N ILE A 12 -6.38 2.96 8.67
CA ILE A 12 -5.86 1.77 9.38
C ILE A 12 -6.22 0.49 8.62
N LYS A 13 -7.47 0.39 8.14
CA LYS A 13 -7.91 -0.76 7.35
C LYS A 13 -7.12 -0.89 6.05
N MET A 14 -6.84 0.21 5.35
CA MET A 14 -6.01 0.24 4.14
C MET A 14 -4.61 -0.28 4.44
N VAL A 15 -3.96 0.25 5.47
CA VAL A 15 -2.61 -0.15 5.86
C VAL A 15 -2.55 -1.64 6.20
N LEU A 16 -3.49 -2.13 7.00
CA LEU A 16 -3.55 -3.55 7.39
C LEU A 16 -3.73 -4.48 6.19
N LEU A 17 -4.62 -4.12 5.25
CA LEU A 17 -4.82 -4.87 4.01
C LEU A 17 -3.60 -4.82 3.11
N ALA A 18 -2.94 -3.66 2.98
CA ALA A 18 -1.75 -3.51 2.16
C ALA A 18 -0.61 -4.38 2.68
N VAL A 19 -0.38 -4.41 4.00
CA VAL A 19 0.62 -5.28 4.63
C VAL A 19 0.28 -6.74 4.37
N LEU A 20 -0.98 -7.14 4.56
CA LEU A 20 -1.42 -8.52 4.34
C LEU A 20 -1.20 -8.98 2.90
N PHE A 21 -1.62 -8.17 1.91
CA PHE A 21 -1.40 -8.49 0.49
C PHE A 21 0.09 -8.55 0.14
N THR A 22 0.88 -7.62 0.69
CA THR A 22 2.33 -7.62 0.46
C THR A 22 2.96 -8.90 0.98
N LEU A 23 2.64 -9.32 2.20
CA LEU A 23 3.14 -10.56 2.78
C LEU A 23 2.76 -11.77 1.93
N VAL A 24 1.49 -11.88 1.51
CA VAL A 24 1.03 -12.99 0.68
C VAL A 24 1.77 -13.02 -0.66
N PHE A 25 1.84 -11.89 -1.37
CA PHE A 25 2.51 -11.82 -2.68
C PHE A 25 4.01 -12.07 -2.59
N VAL A 26 4.68 -11.47 -1.60
CA VAL A 26 6.12 -11.66 -1.40
C VAL A 26 6.43 -13.10 -0.99
N LEU A 27 5.59 -13.75 -0.18
CA LEU A 27 5.80 -15.14 0.22
C LEU A 27 5.65 -16.11 -0.96
N ILE A 28 4.63 -15.91 -1.80
CA ILE A 28 4.45 -16.68 -3.03
C ILE A 28 5.65 -16.45 -3.96
N PHE A 29 6.06 -15.20 -4.14
CA PHE A 29 7.23 -14.87 -4.96
C PHE A 29 8.51 -15.49 -4.41
N ALA A 30 8.71 -15.51 -3.10
CA ALA A 30 9.86 -16.12 -2.44
C ALA A 30 9.95 -17.64 -2.66
N MET A 31 8.80 -18.34 -2.74
CA MET A 31 8.78 -19.75 -3.11
C MET A 31 9.26 -19.96 -4.55
N ILE A 32 8.83 -19.10 -5.47
CA ILE A 32 9.20 -19.16 -6.89
C ILE A 32 10.70 -18.86 -7.07
N THR A 33 11.22 -17.81 -6.43
CA THR A 33 12.64 -17.42 -6.54
C THR A 33 13.58 -18.52 -6.04
N ARG A 34 13.16 -19.30 -5.04
CA ARG A 34 13.93 -20.43 -4.50
C ARG A 34 14.12 -21.55 -5.53
N TRP A 35 13.13 -21.82 -6.38
CA TRP A 35 13.21 -22.89 -7.38
C TRP A 35 13.80 -22.42 -8.70
N ALA A 36 13.58 -21.15 -9.06
CA ALA A 36 14.07 -20.57 -10.30
C ALA A 36 15.47 -19.92 -10.18
N SER A 37 16.07 -19.91 -8.98
CA SER A 37 17.39 -19.31 -8.68
C SER A 37 17.54 -17.90 -9.29
N LEU A 38 16.50 -17.08 -9.13
CA LEU A 38 16.45 -15.74 -9.72
C LEU A 38 17.49 -14.81 -9.07
N ASP A 39 18.21 -14.06 -9.90
CA ASP A 39 19.17 -13.06 -9.44
C ASP A 39 18.49 -11.88 -8.72
N ASN A 40 19.20 -11.25 -7.79
CA ASN A 40 18.75 -10.11 -7.01
C ASN A 40 18.31 -8.93 -7.90
N LYS A 41 18.88 -8.80 -9.10
CA LYS A 41 18.49 -7.82 -10.11
C LYS A 41 17.03 -7.95 -10.55
N VAL A 42 16.43 -9.13 -10.41
CA VAL A 42 15.02 -9.41 -10.73
C VAL A 42 14.17 -9.41 -9.46
N VAL A 43 14.67 -10.02 -8.38
CA VAL A 43 13.93 -10.17 -7.11
C VAL A 43 13.53 -8.81 -6.52
N VAL A 44 14.48 -7.87 -6.51
CA VAL A 44 14.29 -6.53 -5.95
C VAL A 44 13.21 -5.72 -6.69
N PRO A 45 13.28 -5.49 -8.02
CA PRO A 45 12.24 -4.74 -8.73
C PRO A 45 10.86 -5.41 -8.67
N VAL A 46 10.78 -6.74 -8.74
CA VAL A 46 9.48 -7.43 -8.63
C VAL A 46 8.86 -7.20 -7.25
N THR A 47 9.66 -7.25 -6.18
CA THR A 47 9.17 -6.96 -4.82
C THR A 47 8.62 -5.54 -4.70
N TYR A 48 9.25 -4.54 -5.33
CA TYR A 48 8.72 -3.18 -5.37
C TYR A 48 7.36 -3.10 -6.08
N VAL A 49 7.23 -3.76 -7.23
CA VAL A 49 5.96 -3.80 -7.98
C VAL A 49 4.86 -4.47 -7.15
N LEU A 50 5.17 -5.56 -6.44
CA LEU A 50 4.21 -6.24 -5.56
C LEU A 50 3.73 -5.34 -4.40
N LYS A 51 4.63 -4.57 -3.78
CA LYS A 51 4.26 -3.59 -2.74
C LYS A 51 3.32 -2.52 -3.28
N VAL A 52 3.61 -1.95 -4.45
CA VAL A 52 2.77 -0.94 -5.10
C VAL A 52 1.39 -1.51 -5.43
N LEU A 53 1.32 -2.69 -6.06
CA LEU A 53 0.05 -3.37 -6.36
C LEU A 53 -0.76 -3.63 -5.09
N SER A 54 -0.10 -4.05 -4.01
CA SER A 54 -0.74 -4.29 -2.72
C SER A 54 -1.39 -3.02 -2.16
N ILE A 55 -0.70 -1.89 -2.23
CA ILE A 55 -1.23 -0.60 -1.77
C ILE A 55 -2.45 -0.17 -2.61
N LEU A 56 -2.39 -0.35 -3.93
CA LEU A 56 -3.47 0.03 -4.83
C LEU A 56 -4.73 -0.78 -4.54
N LEU A 57 -4.60 -2.11 -4.44
CA LEU A 57 -5.71 -3.01 -4.09
C LEU A 57 -6.29 -2.69 -2.70
N ALA A 58 -5.43 -2.42 -1.72
CA ALA A 58 -5.86 -2.05 -0.39
C ALA A 58 -6.63 -0.72 -0.36
N CYS A 59 -6.17 0.29 -1.11
CA CYS A 59 -6.91 1.55 -1.29
C CYS A 59 -8.32 1.31 -1.84
N LEU A 60 -8.45 0.50 -2.90
CA LEU A 60 -9.75 0.21 -3.52
C LEU A 60 -10.73 -0.47 -2.55
N ILE A 61 -10.24 -1.36 -1.69
CA ILE A 61 -11.08 -2.11 -0.75
C ILE A 61 -11.42 -1.27 0.50
N ALA A 62 -10.47 -0.46 0.98
CA ALA A 62 -10.62 0.30 2.22
C ALA A 62 -11.35 1.65 2.02
N PHE A 63 -11.13 2.34 0.91
CA PHE A 63 -11.69 3.66 0.63
C PHE A 63 -12.92 3.56 -0.27
N LYS A 64 -14.05 3.17 0.33
CA LYS A 64 -15.30 2.94 -0.43
C LYS A 64 -16.12 4.20 -0.74
N ARG A 65 -16.08 5.24 0.10
CA ARG A 65 -16.90 6.45 -0.05
C ARG A 65 -16.34 7.59 0.79
N GLY A 66 -16.32 8.79 0.20
CA GLY A 66 -16.05 10.04 0.91
C GLY A 66 -14.95 10.87 0.27
N ASP A 67 -14.86 12.11 0.72
CA ASP A 67 -13.91 13.09 0.20
C ASP A 67 -12.49 12.85 0.72
N ASN A 68 -11.51 13.54 0.11
CA ASN A 68 -10.10 13.54 0.48
C ASN A 68 -9.36 12.20 0.26
N GLY A 69 -9.68 11.47 -0.80
CA GLY A 69 -8.96 10.24 -1.19
C GLY A 69 -7.46 10.42 -1.34
N LEU A 70 -7.01 11.57 -1.87
CA LEU A 70 -5.59 11.91 -2.00
C LEU A 70 -4.89 11.95 -0.64
N ILE A 71 -5.43 12.71 0.33
CA ILE A 71 -4.82 12.87 1.65
C ILE A 71 -4.83 11.55 2.41
N LYS A 72 -5.95 10.82 2.39
CA LYS A 72 -6.06 9.48 3.01
C LYS A 72 -5.07 8.49 2.40
N GLY A 73 -4.91 8.54 1.08
CA GLY A 73 -3.97 7.73 0.33
C GLY A 73 -2.52 8.04 0.66
N LEU A 74 -2.13 9.32 0.69
CA LEU A 74 -0.78 9.74 1.06
C LEU A 74 -0.43 9.34 2.50
N VAL A 75 -1.33 9.63 3.45
CA VAL A 75 -1.12 9.28 4.87
C VAL A 75 -1.07 7.76 5.04
N GLY A 76 -1.97 7.02 4.38
CA GLY A 76 -1.97 5.55 4.40
C GLY A 76 -0.71 4.96 3.77
N GLY A 77 -0.26 5.49 2.64
CA GLY A 77 0.96 5.05 1.95
C GLY A 77 2.22 5.30 2.78
N LEU A 78 2.30 6.46 3.44
CA LEU A 78 3.39 6.81 4.34
C LEU A 78 3.42 5.87 5.56
N LEU A 79 2.27 5.65 6.21
CA LEU A 79 2.16 4.72 7.34
C LEU A 79 2.52 3.29 6.94
N TYR A 80 2.04 2.83 5.78
CA TYR A 80 2.38 1.52 5.24
C TYR A 80 3.88 1.38 4.98
N PHE A 81 4.56 2.42 4.48
CA PHE A 81 6.02 2.40 4.30
C PHE A 81 6.72 2.16 5.63
N PHE A 82 6.39 2.91 6.68
CA PHE A 82 7.05 2.74 7.99
C PHE A 82 6.79 1.37 8.59
N ILE A 83 5.56 0.87 8.52
CA ILE A 83 5.21 -0.45 9.04
C ILE A 83 5.90 -1.54 8.24
N SER A 84 5.90 -1.47 6.91
CA SER A 84 6.58 -2.45 6.06
C SER A 84 8.08 -2.41 6.25
N TYR A 85 8.69 -1.22 6.32
CA TYR A 85 10.11 -1.06 6.61
C TYR A 85 10.48 -1.74 7.93
N LEU A 86 9.72 -1.48 8.99
CA LEU A 86 9.97 -2.07 10.30
C LEU A 86 9.74 -3.59 10.30
N LEU A 87 8.73 -4.07 9.57
CA LEU A 87 8.42 -5.49 9.43
C LEU A 87 9.54 -6.23 8.69
N PHE A 88 10.00 -5.72 7.54
CA PHE A 88 11.11 -6.32 6.79
C PHE A 88 12.45 -6.19 7.52
N ALA A 89 12.68 -5.10 8.27
CA ALA A 89 13.84 -4.97 9.14
C ALA A 89 13.83 -6.03 10.25
N ALA A 90 12.69 -6.23 10.91
CA ALA A 90 12.54 -7.25 11.94
C ALA A 90 12.75 -8.67 11.39
N LEU A 91 12.24 -8.97 10.19
CA LEU A 91 12.46 -10.26 9.52
C LEU A 91 13.95 -10.55 9.23
N ASN A 92 14.76 -9.51 9.05
CA ASN A 92 16.20 -9.62 8.83
C ASN A 92 17.04 -9.33 10.08
N ASN A 93 16.45 -9.43 11.29
CA ASN A 93 17.10 -9.14 12.57
C ASN A 93 17.78 -7.75 12.64
N PHE A 94 17.26 -6.77 11.91
CA PHE A 94 17.80 -5.41 11.81
C PHE A 94 19.25 -5.30 11.29
N LEU A 95 19.86 -6.39 10.83
CA LEU A 95 21.27 -6.41 10.40
C LEU A 95 21.50 -5.60 9.12
N ASP A 96 20.49 -5.53 8.24
CA ASP A 96 20.56 -4.87 6.93
C ASP A 96 19.42 -3.86 6.71
N ALA A 97 18.88 -3.27 7.78
CA ALA A 97 17.78 -2.30 7.70
C ALA A 97 18.27 -0.97 7.07
N LYS A 98 18.28 -0.91 5.72
CA LYS A 98 18.63 0.29 4.96
C LYS A 98 17.39 1.10 4.65
N PHE A 99 17.39 2.35 5.10
CA PHE A 99 16.34 3.30 4.78
C PHE A 99 16.39 3.64 3.28
N ASN A 100 15.28 3.42 2.58
CA ASN A 100 15.19 3.66 1.15
C ASN A 100 14.22 4.82 0.84
N PHE A 101 14.79 5.97 0.49
CA PHE A 101 14.03 7.19 0.15
C PHE A 101 13.18 7.02 -1.12
N ILE A 102 13.64 6.21 -2.07
CA ILE A 102 12.87 5.93 -3.29
C ILE A 102 11.61 5.16 -2.90
N ASP A 103 11.73 4.20 -2.00
CA ASP A 103 10.62 3.38 -1.52
C ASP A 103 9.60 4.22 -0.72
N LEU A 104 10.09 5.13 0.13
CA LEU A 104 9.27 6.12 0.84
C LEU A 104 8.40 6.93 -0.13
N ILE A 105 9.03 7.54 -1.13
CA ILE A 105 8.34 8.42 -2.10
C ILE A 105 7.38 7.59 -2.96
N CYS A 106 7.85 6.47 -3.52
CA CYS A 106 7.04 5.62 -4.40
C CYS A 106 5.79 5.08 -3.69
N LEU A 107 5.92 4.56 -2.47
CA LEU A 107 4.79 3.99 -1.75
C LEU A 107 3.81 5.08 -1.28
N THR A 108 4.33 6.24 -0.87
CA THR A 108 3.50 7.38 -0.49
C THR A 108 2.69 7.89 -1.70
N VAL A 109 3.37 8.13 -2.83
CA VAL A 109 2.72 8.60 -4.07
C VAL A 109 1.73 7.55 -4.60
N SER A 110 2.09 6.27 -4.58
CA SER A 110 1.20 5.18 -4.99
C SER A 110 -0.04 5.11 -4.10
N GLY A 111 0.12 5.30 -2.79
CA GLY A 111 -0.99 5.44 -1.85
C GLY A 111 -1.91 6.60 -2.22
N GLY A 112 -1.34 7.78 -2.51
CA GLY A 112 -2.09 8.96 -2.95
C GLY A 112 -2.88 8.71 -4.23
N ILE A 113 -2.25 8.15 -5.26
CA ILE A 113 -2.88 7.81 -6.54
C ILE A 113 -3.99 6.78 -6.32
N GLY A 114 -3.70 5.69 -5.61
CA GLY A 114 -4.69 4.66 -5.28
C GLY A 114 -5.86 5.22 -4.47
N GLY A 115 -5.59 6.18 -3.59
CA GLY A 115 -6.59 6.87 -2.80
C GLY A 115 -7.55 7.71 -3.64
N VAL A 116 -7.04 8.47 -4.60
CA VAL A 116 -7.86 9.24 -5.56
C VAL A 116 -8.71 8.33 -6.43
N ILE A 117 -8.10 7.27 -6.98
CA ILE A 117 -8.81 6.31 -7.84
C ILE A 117 -9.93 5.64 -7.04
N ALA A 118 -9.64 5.15 -5.83
CA ALA A 118 -10.61 4.45 -5.00
C ALA A 118 -11.85 5.31 -4.70
N VAL A 119 -11.67 6.56 -4.27
CA VAL A 119 -12.83 7.40 -3.92
C VAL A 119 -13.65 7.86 -5.14
N ASN A 120 -13.02 7.95 -6.31
CA ASN A 120 -13.71 8.36 -7.54
C ASN A 120 -14.41 7.20 -8.25
N LEU A 121 -13.89 5.97 -8.14
CA LEU A 121 -14.52 4.78 -8.76
C LEU A 121 -15.93 4.50 -8.20
N PHE A 122 -16.18 4.87 -6.95
CA PHE A 122 -17.45 4.63 -6.24
C PHE A 122 -18.36 5.87 -6.15
N LYS A 123 -18.05 6.97 -6.85
CA LYS A 123 -19.01 8.06 -7.00
C LYS A 123 -20.17 7.58 -7.89
N PRO A 124 -21.42 7.54 -7.41
CA PRO A 124 -22.54 7.42 -8.32
C PRO A 124 -22.49 8.61 -9.28
N LYS A 125 -22.67 8.35 -10.59
CA LYS A 125 -22.88 9.38 -11.61
C LYS A 125 -23.95 10.33 -11.06
N GLN A 126 -23.57 11.57 -10.73
CA GLN A 126 -24.55 12.63 -10.50
C GLN A 126 -25.28 12.82 -11.82
N GLU A 127 -26.57 12.59 -11.76
CA GLU A 127 -27.54 12.63 -12.84
C GLU A 127 -27.52 14.02 -13.48
N LYS A 128 -27.15 14.05 -14.74
CA LYS A 128 -26.97 15.27 -15.53
C LYS A 128 -28.31 15.63 -16.17
N TYR A 129 -29.31 16.04 -15.39
CA TYR A 129 -30.48 16.77 -15.91
C TYR A 129 -31.01 17.75 -14.85
N SER A 130 -30.57 19.01 -14.99
CA SER A 130 -31.35 20.20 -14.61
C SER A 130 -32.55 20.36 -15.53
#